data_AF-A0A7D6HSS2-F1
#
_entry.id   AF-A0A7D6HSS2-F1
#
_cell.length_a   1.000
_cell.length_b   1.000
_cell.length_c   1.000
_cell.angle_alpha   90.00
_cell.angle_beta   90.00
_cell.angle_gamma   90.00
#
_symmetry.space_group_name_H-M   'P 1'
#
loop_
_entity.id
_entity.type
_entity.pdbx_description
1 polymer ?
#
loop_
_entity_poly.entity_id
_entity_poly.type
_entity_poly.pdbx_seq_one_letter_code
_entity_poly.pdbx_strand_id
1 'polypeptide(L)'
;MTDEITQYDNPNDIDILSTLKIQAVSGNLSPSIYANGRNQLPIEITAKAVNKDGNPLKFSNETWISILNLCFAESDKKLSSKGNSGWCFTEVENEYSVELQPGSHRSKRLTTGEDGTAIIILYVYTDGINTKRIAVSVDTDNGKHFTTADIPSGAEKMYLTIISHPKINYSNRNNIRITEGSFEDINNSVPWASRFGKPIFKEHHDGTCKRKFVEIHPAMGGQFKKHKIIYTTVTNYDVSNSYFVWAEHTFVPDENVSCFNIIQGPHYPCAVIGRGENFNDYQINLWYNAKNQINIGGSVMLESTSYLLYKFTMPSANCSPLFWHNLIYHPEVRVTDFYGNEGTITLTFNDTDHFDIPGIV
;
A
#
# COMPACT_ATOMS: atom_id res chain seq x y z
N MET A 1 41.33 23.78 -19.45
CA MET A 1 40.12 24.20 -18.74
C MET A 1 40.49 24.20 -17.27
N THR A 2 40.70 25.38 -16.71
CA THR A 2 40.86 25.57 -15.27
C THR A 2 39.46 25.57 -14.67
N ASP A 3 39.11 24.55 -13.92
CA ASP A 3 37.91 24.58 -13.08
C ASP A 3 38.10 25.74 -12.09
N GLU A 4 37.33 26.83 -12.26
CA GLU A 4 37.22 27.84 -11.24
C GLU A 4 36.65 27.17 -9.99
N ILE A 5 37.48 27.05 -8.96
CA ILE A 5 37.03 26.66 -7.63
C ILE A 5 36.04 27.74 -7.20
N THR A 6 34.75 27.42 -7.25
CA THR A 6 33.71 28.33 -6.79
C THR A 6 33.89 28.46 -5.28
N GLN A 7 34.47 29.58 -4.84
CA GLN A 7 34.62 29.88 -3.43
C GLN A 7 33.24 30.22 -2.86
N TYR A 8 32.81 29.46 -1.87
CA TYR A 8 31.58 29.72 -1.13
C TYR A 8 31.86 30.65 0.06
N ASP A 9 30.88 31.49 0.38
CA ASP A 9 30.94 32.42 1.51
C ASP A 9 30.59 31.73 2.85
N ASN A 10 30.87 32.41 3.96
CA ASN A 10 30.55 31.93 5.30
C ASN A 10 29.14 32.40 5.72
N PRO A 11 28.24 31.52 6.20
CA PRO A 11 26.92 31.92 6.70
C PRO A 11 26.92 32.99 7.79
N ASN A 12 28.02 33.09 8.55
CA ASN A 12 28.13 34.10 9.60
C ASN A 12 28.26 35.52 9.04
N ASP A 13 28.59 35.66 7.76
CA ASP A 13 28.69 36.94 7.06
C ASP A 13 27.31 37.49 6.62
N ILE A 14 26.23 36.71 6.77
CA ILE A 14 24.87 37.16 6.49
C ILE A 14 24.54 38.33 7.41
N ASP A 15 24.25 39.48 6.82
CA ASP A 15 23.76 40.65 7.53
C ASP A 15 22.26 40.82 7.35
N ILE A 16 21.77 40.62 6.12
CA ILE A 16 20.37 40.76 5.75
C ILE A 16 19.97 39.63 4.79
N LEU A 17 18.73 39.14 4.94
CA LEU A 17 18.06 38.35 3.91
C LEU A 17 17.25 39.27 3.01
N SER A 18 17.84 39.65 1.87
CA SER A 18 17.17 40.46 0.84
C SER A 18 15.96 39.77 0.23
N THR A 19 15.90 38.43 0.31
CA THR A 19 14.72 37.64 -0.02
C THR A 19 14.69 36.43 0.89
N LEU A 20 13.54 36.17 1.50
CA LEU A 20 13.23 34.92 2.18
C LEU A 20 11.73 34.66 1.99
N LYS A 21 11.39 33.67 1.17
CA LYS A 21 10.01 33.36 0.79
C LYS A 21 9.74 31.87 0.92
N ILE A 22 8.50 31.53 1.25
CA ILE A 22 8.02 30.15 1.36
C ILE A 22 6.73 29.99 0.55
N GLN A 23 6.63 28.92 -0.22
CA GLN A 23 5.41 28.54 -0.94
C GLN A 23 5.35 27.02 -1.14
N ALA A 24 4.18 26.47 -1.46
CA ALA A 24 4.10 25.09 -1.94
C ALA A 24 4.70 25.00 -3.35
N VAL A 25 5.41 23.91 -3.67
CA VAL A 25 5.94 23.68 -5.03
C VAL A 25 4.80 23.62 -6.07
N SER A 26 3.61 23.17 -5.67
CA SER A 26 2.40 23.17 -6.50
C SER A 26 1.84 24.56 -6.79
N GLY A 27 2.30 25.59 -6.08
CA GLY A 27 1.71 26.93 -6.09
C GLY A 27 0.37 27.04 -5.34
N ASN A 28 -0.10 25.97 -4.68
CA ASN A 28 -1.30 26.04 -3.86
C ASN A 28 -1.06 26.93 -2.63
N LEU A 29 -2.01 27.83 -2.34
CA LEU A 29 -1.98 28.74 -1.19
C LEU A 29 -2.43 28.07 0.11
N SER A 30 -3.17 26.96 0.01
CA SER A 30 -3.64 26.19 1.15
C SER A 30 -3.52 24.69 0.86
N PRO A 31 -2.29 24.19 0.66
CA PRO A 31 -2.05 22.80 0.34
C PRO A 31 -2.50 21.89 1.49
N SER A 32 -2.85 20.65 1.13
CA SER A 32 -3.31 19.66 2.08
C SER A 32 -2.56 18.34 2.00
N ILE A 33 -2.37 17.72 3.17
CA ILE A 33 -1.72 16.42 3.37
C ILE A 33 -2.50 15.57 4.37
N TYR A 34 -2.25 14.27 4.37
CA TYR A 34 -2.71 13.37 5.44
C TYR A 34 -1.76 13.36 6.63
N ALA A 35 -2.34 13.37 7.84
CA ALA A 35 -1.69 13.26 9.14
C ALA A 35 -1.24 11.81 9.42
N ASN A 36 -0.44 11.21 8.55
CA ASN A 36 0.02 9.82 8.68
C ASN A 36 1.54 9.68 8.90
N GLY A 37 2.25 10.81 9.04
CA GLY A 37 3.70 10.87 9.25
C GLY A 37 4.54 10.49 8.01
N ARG A 38 3.92 10.12 6.90
CA ARG A 38 4.59 9.69 5.66
C ARG A 38 4.25 10.58 4.47
N ASN A 39 3.04 11.10 4.38
CA ASN A 39 2.64 12.01 3.31
C ASN A 39 3.43 13.30 3.42
N GLN A 40 4.23 13.59 2.40
CA GLN A 40 5.09 14.76 2.36
C GLN A 40 4.50 15.83 1.44
N LEU A 41 4.55 17.09 1.89
CA LEU A 41 4.31 18.27 1.07
C LEU A 41 5.65 18.88 0.66
N PRO A 42 5.99 18.91 -0.64
CA PRO A 42 7.14 19.66 -1.11
C PRO A 42 6.87 21.17 -1.01
N ILE A 43 7.72 21.86 -0.26
CA ILE A 43 7.71 23.31 -0.11
C ILE A 43 8.95 23.90 -0.78
N GLU A 44 8.78 25.03 -1.42
CA GLU A 44 9.85 25.80 -2.06
C GLU A 44 10.18 27.01 -1.18
N ILE A 45 11.47 27.16 -0.88
CA ILE A 45 12.04 28.30 -0.20
C ILE A 45 12.92 29.06 -1.18
N THR A 46 12.64 30.33 -1.39
CA THR A 46 13.53 31.24 -2.14
C THR A 46 14.27 32.12 -1.15
N ALA A 47 15.60 32.03 -1.16
CA ALA A 47 16.46 32.76 -0.24
C ALA A 47 17.56 33.53 -0.99
N LYS A 48 17.85 34.75 -0.54
CA LYS A 48 18.98 35.56 -1.01
C LYS A 48 19.57 36.36 0.15
N ALA A 49 20.77 35.99 0.56
CA ALA A 49 21.52 36.66 1.61
C ALA A 49 22.46 37.72 1.04
N VAL A 50 22.66 38.79 1.79
CA VAL A 50 23.67 39.82 1.51
C VAL A 50 24.51 40.08 2.76
N ASN A 51 25.76 40.45 2.54
CA ASN A 51 26.65 40.89 3.62
C ASN A 51 26.39 42.36 4.00
N LYS A 52 27.14 42.85 5.00
CA LYS A 52 27.08 44.24 5.49
C LYS A 52 27.33 45.31 4.41
N ASP A 53 28.04 44.94 3.34
CA ASP A 53 28.39 45.83 2.23
C ASP A 53 27.33 45.78 1.11
N GLY A 54 26.26 44.99 1.30
CA GLY A 54 25.19 44.80 0.33
C GLY A 54 25.52 43.81 -0.79
N ASN A 55 26.66 43.12 -0.72
CA ASN A 55 27.06 42.14 -1.73
C ASN A 55 26.32 40.81 -1.52
N PRO A 56 25.76 40.19 -2.58
CA PRO A 56 25.15 38.86 -2.50
C PRO A 56 26.15 37.81 -2.04
N LEU A 57 25.73 36.98 -1.08
CA LEU A 57 26.51 35.84 -0.60
C LEU A 57 26.13 34.58 -1.38
N LYS A 58 27.13 33.79 -1.75
CA LYS A 58 26.98 32.52 -2.48
C LYS A 58 27.31 31.36 -1.56
N PHE A 59 26.32 30.51 -1.31
CA PHE A 59 26.48 29.31 -0.50
C PHE A 59 26.24 28.06 -1.33
N SER A 60 26.83 26.94 -0.89
CA SER A 60 26.46 25.62 -1.41
C SER A 60 25.06 25.24 -0.94
N ASN A 61 24.47 24.21 -1.55
CA ASN A 61 23.16 23.71 -1.14
C ASN A 61 23.21 23.14 0.28
N GLU A 62 24.28 22.45 0.64
CA GLU A 62 24.50 21.86 1.96
C GLU A 62 24.55 22.94 3.03
N THR A 63 25.23 24.05 2.74
CA THR A 63 25.29 25.22 3.63
C THR A 63 23.90 25.81 3.84
N TRP A 64 23.12 26.04 2.78
CA TRP A 64 21.74 26.51 2.91
C TRP A 64 20.88 25.56 3.74
N ILE A 65 20.95 24.25 3.48
CA ILE A 65 20.20 23.23 4.24
C ILE A 65 20.60 23.23 5.72
N SER A 66 21.87 23.49 6.06
CA SER A 66 22.34 23.49 7.44
C SER A 66 21.84 24.66 8.29
N ILE A 67 21.59 25.83 7.66
CA ILE A 67 21.15 27.05 8.35
C ILE A 67 19.65 27.29 8.25
N LEU A 68 18.96 26.68 7.27
CA LEU A 68 17.52 26.81 7.08
C LEU A 68 16.73 25.89 8.00
N ASN A 69 15.66 26.45 8.56
CA ASN A 69 14.70 25.73 9.37
C ASN A 69 13.29 26.10 8.95
N LEU A 70 12.34 25.23 9.30
CA LEU A 70 10.92 25.57 9.29
C LEU A 70 10.46 25.81 10.72
N CYS A 71 9.56 26.77 10.89
CA CYS A 71 9.00 27.12 12.18
C CYS A 71 7.49 27.37 12.10
N PHE A 72 6.81 27.35 13.25
CA PHE A 72 5.41 27.76 13.33
C PHE A 72 5.33 29.28 13.25
N ALA A 73 4.55 29.81 12.31
CA ALA A 73 4.45 31.25 12.08
C ALA A 73 3.97 32.01 13.32
N GLU A 74 3.15 31.42 14.18
CA GLU A 74 2.61 32.07 15.39
C GLU A 74 3.65 32.30 16.49
N SER A 75 4.70 31.47 16.54
CA SER A 75 5.57 31.37 17.73
C SER A 75 7.05 31.32 17.43
N ASP A 76 7.41 31.20 16.15
CA ASP A 76 8.77 30.99 15.67
C ASP A 76 9.46 29.73 16.24
N LYS A 77 8.70 28.87 16.92
CA LYS A 77 9.19 27.57 17.38
C LYS A 77 9.47 26.67 16.17
N LYS A 78 10.71 26.17 16.09
CA LYS A 78 11.16 25.27 15.03
C LYS A 78 10.37 23.97 15.00
N LEU A 79 10.12 23.47 13.79
CA LEU A 79 9.68 22.12 13.53
C LEU A 79 10.85 21.15 13.75
N SER A 80 10.53 19.90 14.04
CA SER A 80 11.56 18.86 14.20
C SER A 80 12.10 18.45 12.81
N SER A 81 13.39 18.68 12.57
CA SER A 81 14.06 18.11 11.40
C SER A 81 14.17 16.59 11.55
N LYS A 82 13.72 15.85 10.54
CA LYS A 82 13.68 14.37 10.51
C LYS A 82 13.01 13.75 11.75
N GLY A 83 12.03 14.46 12.33
CA GLY A 83 11.27 13.97 13.47
C GLY A 83 10.29 12.85 13.11
N ASN A 84 9.75 12.19 14.12
CA ASN A 84 8.79 11.09 13.98
C ASN A 84 7.39 11.40 14.55
N SER A 85 7.19 12.59 15.13
CA SER A 85 5.91 13.02 15.68
C SER A 85 5.78 14.53 15.69
N GLY A 86 4.54 15.03 15.60
CA GLY A 86 4.21 16.43 15.43
C GLY A 86 4.41 16.92 14.00
N TRP A 87 4.63 18.22 13.84
CA TRP A 87 5.01 18.80 12.55
C TRP A 87 6.51 18.71 12.36
N CYS A 88 6.92 18.07 11.28
CA CYS A 88 8.32 17.77 10.98
C CYS A 88 8.65 18.18 9.55
N PHE A 89 9.94 18.26 9.25
CA PHE A 89 10.41 18.46 7.89
C PHE A 89 11.69 17.67 7.61
N THR A 90 12.01 17.50 6.33
CA THR A 90 13.24 16.84 5.88
C THR A 90 13.64 17.41 4.51
N GLU A 91 14.92 17.30 4.16
CA GLU A 91 15.45 17.57 2.83
C GLU A 91 15.29 16.38 1.86
N VAL A 92 14.92 15.21 2.39
CA VAL A 92 14.84 13.96 1.61
C VAL A 92 13.39 13.66 1.21
N GLU A 93 13.15 13.63 -0.09
CA GLU A 93 11.88 13.18 -0.68
C GLU A 93 11.65 11.70 -0.42
N ASN A 94 10.41 11.34 -0.06
CA ASN A 94 9.95 9.97 -0.03
C ASN A 94 8.93 9.70 -1.15
N GLU A 95 8.53 8.43 -1.29
CA GLU A 95 7.61 8.03 -2.35
C GLU A 95 6.15 8.52 -2.16
N TYR A 96 5.82 9.17 -1.04
CA TYR A 96 4.47 9.67 -0.71
C TYR A 96 4.43 11.21 -0.72
N SER A 97 5.31 11.83 -1.52
CA SER A 97 5.39 13.28 -1.78
C SER A 97 4.30 13.73 -2.77
N VAL A 98 3.04 13.62 -2.36
CA VAL A 98 1.88 13.95 -3.18
C VAL A 98 0.87 14.77 -2.37
N GLU A 99 0.51 15.93 -2.89
CA GLU A 99 -0.55 16.78 -2.33
C GLU A 99 -1.94 16.23 -2.70
N LEU A 100 -2.94 16.33 -1.80
CA LEU A 100 -4.29 15.81 -2.06
C LEU A 100 -5.03 16.58 -3.16
N GLN A 101 -4.75 17.87 -3.31
CA GLN A 101 -5.35 18.74 -4.32
C GLN A 101 -4.23 19.52 -5.01
N PRO A 102 -3.54 18.93 -6.01
CA PRO A 102 -2.42 19.59 -6.64
C PRO A 102 -2.88 20.89 -7.32
N GLY A 103 -2.18 21.99 -7.03
CA GLY A 103 -2.27 23.22 -7.80
C GLY A 103 -1.76 23.06 -9.24
N SER A 104 -1.80 24.13 -10.04
CA SER A 104 -1.24 24.08 -11.40
C SER A 104 0.28 23.86 -11.30
N HIS A 105 0.75 22.67 -11.71
CA HIS A 105 2.17 22.32 -11.65
C HIS A 105 3.08 23.39 -12.24
N ARG A 106 3.92 24.00 -11.39
CA ARG A 106 5.16 24.67 -11.81
C ARG A 106 6.31 23.78 -11.38
N SER A 107 6.81 22.96 -12.30
CA SER A 107 8.08 22.28 -12.08
C SER A 107 9.21 23.26 -12.43
N LYS A 108 9.87 23.82 -11.42
CA LYS A 108 11.21 24.41 -11.58
C LYS A 108 12.17 23.64 -10.70
N ARG A 109 13.19 23.06 -11.34
CA ARG A 109 14.35 22.45 -10.67
C ARG A 109 15.14 23.53 -9.91
N LEU A 110 15.80 23.12 -8.84
CA LEU A 110 16.79 23.93 -8.12
C LEU A 110 17.77 24.58 -9.11
N THR A 111 17.81 25.90 -9.09
CA THR A 111 18.85 26.69 -9.77
C THR A 111 19.32 27.75 -8.80
N THR A 112 20.58 27.69 -8.42
CA THR A 112 21.27 28.83 -7.82
C THR A 112 21.50 29.82 -8.95
N GLY A 113 20.84 30.98 -8.88
CA GLY A 113 21.06 32.05 -9.85
C GLY A 113 22.47 32.61 -9.70
N GLU A 114 23.06 33.12 -10.78
CA GLU A 114 24.34 33.84 -10.73
C GLU A 114 24.31 35.03 -9.75
N ASP A 115 23.12 35.52 -9.45
CA ASP A 115 22.83 36.66 -8.56
C ASP A 115 22.82 36.32 -7.06
N GLY A 116 23.13 35.08 -6.68
CA GLY A 116 23.13 34.62 -5.28
C GLY A 116 21.76 34.18 -4.75
N THR A 117 20.71 34.16 -5.59
CA THR A 117 19.40 33.61 -5.21
C THR A 117 19.45 32.09 -5.22
N ALA A 118 19.01 31.46 -4.13
CA ALA A 118 18.85 30.03 -4.01
C ALA A 118 17.37 29.64 -3.94
N ILE A 119 17.03 28.53 -4.60
CA ILE A 119 15.73 27.87 -4.50
C ILE A 119 15.98 26.51 -3.84
N ILE A 120 15.43 26.31 -2.64
CA ILE A 120 15.61 25.10 -1.84
C ILE A 120 14.26 24.42 -1.65
N ILE A 121 14.21 23.10 -1.83
CA ILE A 121 13.01 22.31 -1.59
C ILE A 121 13.17 21.52 -0.30
N LEU A 122 12.21 21.66 0.60
CA LEU A 122 12.06 20.83 1.80
C LEU A 122 10.72 20.10 1.76
N TYR A 123 10.58 19.05 2.55
CA TYR A 123 9.38 18.22 2.60
C TYR A 123 8.77 18.27 4.00
N VAL A 124 7.58 18.86 4.11
CA VAL A 124 6.83 18.96 5.37
C VAL A 124 5.91 17.76 5.54
N TYR A 125 5.84 17.19 6.74
CA TYR A 125 4.95 16.08 7.07
C TYR A 125 4.50 16.14 8.53
N THR A 126 3.42 15.45 8.87
CA THR A 126 2.89 15.43 10.23
C THR A 126 2.07 14.16 10.54
N ASP A 127 1.95 13.84 11.83
CA ASP A 127 0.97 12.90 12.39
C ASP A 127 -0.21 13.62 13.10
N GLY A 128 -0.20 14.95 13.13
CA GLY A 128 -1.23 15.77 13.79
C GLY A 128 -2.26 16.35 12.82
N ILE A 129 -3.54 16.30 13.18
CA ILE A 129 -4.67 16.72 12.33
C ILE A 129 -4.96 18.24 12.33
N ASN A 130 -4.12 19.04 13.00
CA ASN A 130 -4.37 20.46 13.15
C ASN A 130 -3.73 21.24 12.00
N THR A 131 -4.49 22.09 11.30
CA THR A 131 -3.95 23.06 10.35
C THR A 131 -2.89 23.94 11.00
N LYS A 132 -1.79 24.19 10.30
CA LYS A 132 -0.69 25.05 10.77
C LYS A 132 -0.22 26.01 9.70
N ARG A 133 0.27 27.17 10.16
CA ARG A 133 0.98 28.13 9.32
C ARG A 133 2.48 27.90 9.52
N ILE A 134 3.15 27.50 8.46
CA ILE A 134 4.58 27.20 8.46
C ILE A 134 5.32 28.38 7.86
N ALA A 135 6.27 28.92 8.61
CA ALA A 135 7.21 29.94 8.19
C ALA A 135 8.60 29.32 8.03
N VAL A 136 9.53 30.12 7.51
CA VAL A 136 10.94 29.73 7.34
C VAL A 136 11.81 30.61 8.23
N SER A 137 12.85 30.02 8.82
CA SER A 137 13.90 30.74 9.52
C SER A 137 15.29 30.35 9.02
N VAL A 138 16.23 31.27 9.16
CA VAL A 138 17.66 31.06 8.95
C VAL A 138 18.37 31.35 10.26
N ASP A 139 19.13 30.38 10.74
CA ASP A 139 19.93 30.48 11.95
C ASP A 139 21.40 30.28 11.60
N THR A 140 22.23 31.25 11.92
CA THR A 140 23.68 31.18 11.67
C THR A 140 24.42 30.76 12.94
N ASP A 141 25.64 30.23 12.80
CA ASP A 141 26.43 29.74 13.94
C ASP A 141 26.81 30.85 14.93
N ASN A 142 26.89 32.09 14.47
CA ASN A 142 27.10 33.28 15.31
C ASN A 142 25.82 33.79 16.01
N GLY A 143 24.71 33.05 15.94
CA GLY A 143 23.48 33.33 16.68
C GLY A 143 22.57 34.37 16.04
N LYS A 144 22.82 34.79 14.78
CA LYS A 144 21.84 35.59 14.05
C LYS A 144 20.67 34.70 13.66
N HIS A 145 19.48 35.29 13.75
CA HIS A 145 18.23 34.62 13.47
C HIS A 145 17.37 35.53 12.59
N PHE A 146 16.98 35.00 11.44
CA PHE A 146 16.10 35.67 10.50
C PHE A 146 14.87 34.78 10.28
N THR A 147 13.68 35.35 10.30
CA THR A 147 12.44 34.57 10.18
C THR A 147 11.37 35.34 9.43
N THR A 148 10.48 34.59 8.78
CA THR A 148 9.25 35.11 8.17
C THR A 148 8.03 34.93 9.08
N ALA A 149 8.23 34.43 10.32
CA ALA A 149 7.17 34.26 11.32
C ALA A 149 6.54 35.59 11.76
N ASP A 150 5.37 35.53 12.40
CA ASP A 150 4.57 36.69 12.80
C ASP A 150 5.12 37.46 14.01
N ILE A 151 6.40 37.31 14.33
CA ILE A 151 7.04 37.99 15.45
C ILE A 151 7.41 39.45 15.10
N PRO A 152 7.63 40.34 16.09
CA PRO A 152 7.92 41.75 15.85
C PRO A 152 9.28 42.04 15.19
N SER A 153 10.17 41.05 15.10
CA SER A 153 11.54 41.17 14.58
C SER A 153 11.78 40.15 13.47
N GLY A 154 12.24 40.57 12.29
CA GLY A 154 12.56 39.62 11.21
C GLY A 154 12.41 40.20 9.81
N ALA A 155 12.40 39.30 8.83
CA ALA A 155 12.16 39.59 7.42
C ALA A 155 10.67 39.93 7.16
N GLU A 156 10.29 40.14 5.89
CA GLU A 156 8.88 40.27 5.51
C GLU A 156 8.10 39.03 5.98
N LYS A 157 6.96 39.26 6.65
CA LYS A 157 6.13 38.19 7.20
C LYS A 157 5.54 37.36 6.07
N MET A 158 5.81 36.07 6.08
CA MET A 158 5.36 35.14 5.05
C MET A 158 5.25 33.72 5.62
N TYR A 159 4.16 33.05 5.30
CA TYR A 159 3.91 31.69 5.75
C TYR A 159 3.05 30.93 4.75
N LEU A 160 3.10 29.61 4.82
CA LEU A 160 2.25 28.68 4.09
C LEU A 160 1.25 28.05 5.06
N THR A 161 -0.05 28.15 4.77
CA THR A 161 -1.09 27.48 5.58
C THR A 161 -1.28 26.06 5.06
N ILE A 162 -0.91 25.06 5.85
CA ILE A 162 -1.02 23.65 5.47
C ILE A 162 -2.18 23.02 6.22
N ILE A 163 -3.12 22.45 5.48
CA ILE A 163 -4.29 21.74 6.02
C ILE A 163 -3.91 20.28 6.21
N SER A 164 -4.15 19.74 7.40
CA SER A 164 -3.87 18.34 7.72
C SER A 164 -5.16 17.56 7.89
N HIS A 165 -5.31 16.48 7.13
CA HIS A 165 -6.48 15.60 7.19
C HIS A 165 -6.19 14.36 8.04
N PRO A 166 -7.17 13.80 8.75
CA PRO A 166 -7.01 12.53 9.43
C PRO A 166 -6.54 11.44 8.47
N LYS A 167 -5.58 10.61 8.90
CA LYS A 167 -5.13 9.46 8.10
C LYS A 167 -6.30 8.54 7.76
N ILE A 168 -6.26 7.95 6.58
CA ILE A 168 -7.23 6.92 6.20
C ILE A 168 -6.73 5.58 6.78
N ASN A 169 -7.57 4.92 7.56
CA ASN A 169 -7.28 3.58 8.05
C ASN A 169 -7.99 2.55 7.17
N TYR A 170 -7.25 1.82 6.35
CA TYR A 170 -7.83 0.78 5.50
C TYR A 170 -8.16 -0.51 6.25
N SER A 171 -7.89 -0.62 7.55
CA SER A 171 -8.53 -1.67 8.36
C SER A 171 -10.01 -1.37 8.65
N ASN A 172 -10.47 -0.15 8.39
CA ASN A 172 -11.90 0.18 8.47
C ASN A 172 -12.57 -0.15 7.14
N ARG A 173 -13.54 -1.07 7.16
CA ARG A 173 -14.33 -1.48 5.99
C ARG A 173 -14.97 -0.31 5.24
N ASN A 174 -15.36 0.77 5.92
CA ASN A 174 -15.97 1.94 5.27
C ASN A 174 -15.01 2.70 4.33
N ASN A 175 -13.70 2.50 4.49
CA ASN A 175 -12.67 3.09 3.64
C ASN A 175 -12.31 2.21 2.43
N ILE A 176 -13.01 1.08 2.28
CA ILE A 176 -12.79 0.10 1.23
C ILE A 176 -14.08 -0.13 0.46
N ARG A 177 -13.94 -0.34 -0.84
CA ARG A 177 -14.98 -0.85 -1.71
C ARG A 177 -14.54 -2.19 -2.29
N ILE A 178 -15.44 -3.17 -2.22
CA ILE A 178 -15.28 -4.42 -2.96
C ILE A 178 -16.15 -4.35 -4.20
N THR A 179 -15.57 -4.67 -5.35
CA THR A 179 -16.31 -4.88 -6.60
C THR A 179 -16.23 -6.34 -6.96
N GLU A 180 -17.35 -6.94 -7.33
CA GLU A 180 -17.43 -8.36 -7.70
C GLU A 180 -17.94 -8.49 -9.13
N GLY A 181 -17.27 -9.33 -9.92
CA GLY A 181 -17.76 -9.80 -11.20
C GLY A 181 -18.79 -10.92 -11.05
N SER A 182 -19.49 -11.22 -12.15
CA SER A 182 -20.29 -12.44 -12.25
C SER A 182 -19.40 -13.68 -12.35
N PHE A 183 -19.94 -14.84 -11.97
CA PHE A 183 -19.29 -16.11 -12.29
C PHE A 183 -19.27 -16.35 -13.81
N GLU A 184 -18.08 -16.61 -14.33
CA GLU A 184 -17.80 -17.07 -15.68
C GLU A 184 -17.61 -18.59 -15.65
N ASP A 185 -18.28 -19.31 -16.55
CA ASP A 185 -18.03 -20.74 -16.73
C ASP A 185 -16.64 -20.93 -17.36
N ILE A 186 -15.77 -21.67 -16.69
CA ILE A 186 -14.46 -22.08 -17.21
C ILE A 186 -14.60 -23.41 -17.95
N ASN A 187 -15.32 -24.36 -17.34
CA ASN A 187 -15.53 -25.69 -17.90
C ASN A 187 -16.83 -26.26 -17.33
N ASN A 188 -17.73 -26.76 -18.19
CA ASN A 188 -19.03 -27.33 -17.80
C ASN A 188 -19.07 -28.87 -17.92
N SER A 189 -17.90 -29.49 -18.12
CA SER A 189 -17.75 -30.95 -18.23
C SER A 189 -16.48 -31.42 -17.52
N VAL A 190 -16.25 -30.91 -16.31
CA VAL A 190 -15.09 -31.32 -15.52
C VAL A 190 -15.29 -32.77 -15.07
N PRO A 191 -14.37 -33.68 -15.41
CA PRO A 191 -14.47 -35.07 -14.97
C PRO A 191 -14.35 -35.15 -13.44
N TRP A 192 -15.18 -35.97 -12.83
CA TRP A 192 -15.07 -36.35 -11.42
C TRP A 192 -15.59 -37.77 -11.22
N ALA A 193 -15.22 -38.42 -10.13
CA ALA A 193 -15.65 -39.77 -9.81
C ALA A 193 -16.35 -39.81 -8.45
N SER A 194 -17.44 -40.55 -8.37
CA SER A 194 -18.17 -40.81 -7.14
C SER A 194 -18.18 -42.30 -6.82
N ARG A 195 -18.16 -42.66 -5.54
CA ARG A 195 -18.21 -44.04 -5.11
C ARG A 195 -19.62 -44.43 -4.71
N PHE A 196 -20.28 -45.21 -5.56
CA PHE A 196 -21.58 -45.82 -5.26
C PHE A 196 -21.37 -47.31 -4.96
N GLY A 197 -21.09 -47.63 -3.69
CA GLY A 197 -20.87 -49.00 -3.23
C GLY A 197 -19.43 -49.54 -3.41
N LYS A 198 -19.17 -50.75 -2.92
CA LYS A 198 -17.92 -51.49 -3.15
C LYS A 198 -18.07 -52.36 -4.40
N PRO A 199 -17.11 -52.45 -5.34
CA PRO A 199 -15.82 -51.76 -5.44
C PRO A 199 -15.74 -50.67 -6.54
N ILE A 200 -16.87 -50.17 -7.07
CA ILE A 200 -16.89 -49.44 -8.34
C ILE A 200 -16.99 -47.92 -8.11
N PHE A 201 -15.99 -47.18 -8.60
CA PHE A 201 -16.11 -45.75 -8.84
C PHE A 201 -16.90 -45.53 -10.12
N LYS A 202 -17.89 -44.63 -10.06
CA LYS A 202 -18.62 -44.15 -11.23
C LYS A 202 -18.03 -42.83 -11.64
N GLU A 203 -17.60 -42.75 -12.89
CA GLU A 203 -17.17 -41.50 -13.51
C GLU A 203 -18.35 -40.65 -13.95
N HIS A 204 -18.15 -39.35 -13.88
CA HIS A 204 -19.10 -38.33 -14.26
C HIS A 204 -18.35 -37.23 -15.00
N HIS A 205 -19.03 -36.64 -15.98
CA HIS A 205 -18.51 -35.51 -16.78
C HIS A 205 -19.49 -34.34 -16.74
N ASP A 206 -20.29 -34.24 -15.68
CA ASP A 206 -21.26 -33.18 -15.43
C ASP A 206 -20.76 -32.14 -14.41
N GLY A 207 -19.48 -32.23 -14.01
CA GLY A 207 -18.86 -31.25 -13.14
C GLY A 207 -18.77 -29.89 -13.81
N THR A 208 -19.01 -28.81 -13.07
CA THR A 208 -18.77 -27.45 -13.59
C THR A 208 -17.69 -26.76 -12.77
N CYS A 209 -16.86 -25.95 -13.42
CA CYS A 209 -15.90 -25.04 -12.83
C CYS A 209 -16.18 -23.65 -13.35
N LYS A 210 -16.40 -22.72 -12.44
CA LYS A 210 -16.65 -21.31 -12.70
C LYS A 210 -15.57 -20.48 -12.01
N ARG A 211 -15.32 -19.27 -12.49
CA ARG A 211 -14.50 -18.28 -11.77
C ARG A 211 -15.23 -16.96 -11.65
N LYS A 212 -14.88 -16.16 -10.66
CA LYS A 212 -15.21 -14.73 -10.65
C LYS A 212 -14.03 -13.91 -10.19
N PHE A 213 -13.98 -12.67 -10.67
CA PHE A 213 -13.03 -11.68 -10.20
C PHE A 213 -13.64 -10.91 -9.03
N VAL A 214 -12.82 -10.64 -8.01
CA VAL A 214 -13.16 -9.74 -6.93
C VAL A 214 -12.02 -8.74 -6.78
N GLU A 215 -12.36 -7.47 -6.64
CA GLU A 215 -11.38 -6.39 -6.54
C GLU A 215 -11.62 -5.56 -5.29
N ILE A 216 -10.53 -5.20 -4.63
CA ILE A 216 -10.52 -4.33 -3.46
C ILE A 216 -9.94 -2.96 -3.85
N HIS A 217 -10.73 -1.92 -3.64
CA HIS A 217 -10.39 -0.53 -3.98
C HIS A 217 -10.54 0.38 -2.75
N PRO A 218 -9.82 1.51 -2.69
CA PRO A 218 -10.19 2.59 -1.77
C PRO A 218 -11.63 3.06 -2.02
N ALA A 219 -12.40 3.30 -0.97
CA ALA A 219 -13.80 3.75 -1.09
C ALA A 219 -13.93 5.11 -1.82
N MET A 220 -12.92 5.96 -1.70
CA MET A 220 -12.88 7.27 -2.37
C MET A 220 -12.48 7.18 -3.86
N GLY A 221 -12.29 5.98 -4.40
CA GLY A 221 -11.80 5.74 -5.75
C GLY A 221 -10.28 5.66 -5.85
N GLY A 222 -9.80 5.30 -7.04
CA GLY A 222 -8.38 5.06 -7.30
C GLY A 222 -7.94 3.62 -7.01
N GLN A 223 -6.63 3.42 -6.90
CA GLN A 223 -6.00 2.11 -6.66
C GLN A 223 -5.00 2.23 -5.50
N PHE A 224 -4.66 1.11 -4.88
CA PHE A 224 -3.57 1.07 -3.91
C PHE A 224 -2.22 1.12 -4.62
N LYS A 225 -1.29 1.92 -4.09
CA LYS A 225 0.08 2.02 -4.59
C LYS A 225 0.88 0.76 -4.29
N LYS A 226 0.69 0.19 -3.10
CA LYS A 226 1.31 -1.06 -2.66
C LYS A 226 0.29 -1.97 -2.04
N HIS A 227 0.50 -3.26 -2.19
CA HIS A 227 -0.22 -4.28 -1.44
C HIS A 227 0.71 -5.46 -1.16
N LYS A 228 0.42 -6.18 -0.08
CA LYS A 228 1.08 -7.42 0.30
C LYS A 228 0.05 -8.34 0.89
N ILE A 229 -0.03 -9.55 0.37
CA ILE A 229 -0.91 -10.57 0.95
C ILE A 229 -0.07 -11.44 1.86
N ILE A 230 -0.62 -11.73 3.03
CA ILE A 230 -0.06 -12.61 4.03
C ILE A 230 -1.11 -13.68 4.29
N TYR A 231 -0.76 -14.90 3.95
CA TYR A 231 -1.61 -16.05 4.17
C TYR A 231 -0.72 -17.26 4.44
N THR A 232 -1.25 -18.20 5.21
CA THR A 232 -0.62 -19.51 5.35
C THR A 232 -1.20 -20.41 4.28
N THR A 233 -0.39 -20.76 3.28
CA THR A 233 -0.78 -21.79 2.32
C THR A 233 -0.82 -23.12 3.06
N VAL A 234 -1.99 -23.75 3.09
CA VAL A 234 -2.07 -25.18 3.40
C VAL A 234 -1.76 -25.92 2.12
N THR A 235 -0.60 -26.58 2.08
CA THR A 235 -0.14 -27.39 0.95
C THR A 235 -0.54 -28.84 1.14
N ASN A 236 -0.35 -29.67 0.10
CA ASN A 236 -0.60 -31.11 0.22
C ASN A 236 0.22 -31.78 1.35
N TYR A 237 1.41 -31.27 1.68
CA TYR A 237 2.22 -31.75 2.80
C TYR A 237 1.59 -31.47 4.16
N ASP A 238 0.98 -30.30 4.32
CA ASP A 238 0.42 -29.86 5.60
C ASP A 238 -0.80 -30.69 6.01
N VAL A 239 -1.49 -31.26 5.02
CA VAL A 239 -2.72 -32.02 5.26
C VAL A 239 -2.44 -33.54 5.33
N SER A 240 -1.37 -34.05 4.70
CA SER A 240 -0.98 -35.46 4.78
C SER A 240 0.54 -35.66 4.71
N ASN A 241 1.12 -36.37 5.69
CA ASN A 241 2.51 -36.85 5.64
C ASN A 241 2.72 -38.00 4.64
N SER A 242 1.62 -38.61 4.18
CA SER A 242 1.58 -39.60 3.11
C SER A 242 1.21 -38.87 1.82
N TYR A 243 2.18 -38.20 1.20
CA TYR A 243 1.98 -37.63 -0.13
C TYR A 243 2.16 -38.75 -1.15
N PHE A 244 1.15 -38.96 -1.99
CA PHE A 244 1.34 -39.76 -3.19
C PHE A 244 2.01 -38.87 -4.22
N VAL A 245 3.26 -39.21 -4.58
CA VAL A 245 3.82 -38.71 -5.85
C VAL A 245 2.98 -39.37 -6.94
N TRP A 246 2.16 -38.58 -7.62
CA TRP A 246 1.60 -39.01 -8.91
C TRP A 246 2.82 -39.32 -9.78
N ALA A 247 3.08 -40.61 -9.99
CA ALA A 247 4.36 -41.07 -10.52
C ALA A 247 4.69 -40.33 -11.81
N GLU A 248 5.78 -39.55 -11.82
CA GLU A 248 6.24 -38.79 -12.98
C GLU A 248 6.55 -39.68 -14.20
N HIS A 249 6.54 -41.01 -14.06
CA HIS A 249 7.01 -41.93 -15.11
C HIS A 249 6.17 -43.19 -15.36
N THR A 250 4.92 -43.24 -14.92
CA THR A 250 3.96 -44.24 -15.44
C THR A 250 2.64 -43.59 -15.81
N PHE A 251 2.74 -42.53 -16.62
CA PHE A 251 1.72 -42.21 -17.61
C PHE A 251 1.78 -43.29 -18.70
N VAL A 252 1.05 -44.39 -18.50
CA VAL A 252 0.44 -45.05 -19.66
C VAL A 252 -0.82 -44.23 -19.94
N PRO A 253 -0.98 -43.66 -21.14
CA PRO A 253 -2.18 -42.95 -21.54
C PRO A 253 -3.30 -43.97 -21.76
N ASP A 254 -3.84 -44.51 -20.68
CA ASP A 254 -5.25 -44.83 -20.65
C ASP A 254 -5.90 -43.76 -19.78
N GLU A 255 -6.62 -42.90 -20.48
CA GLU A 255 -7.39 -41.78 -19.96
C GLU A 255 -8.33 -42.28 -18.85
N ASN A 256 -8.59 -41.41 -17.86
CA ASN A 256 -9.70 -41.53 -16.89
C ASN A 256 -9.42 -42.25 -15.57
N VAL A 257 -8.64 -41.61 -14.69
CA VAL A 257 -9.07 -41.46 -13.28
C VAL A 257 -8.58 -40.10 -12.76
N SER A 258 -9.41 -39.06 -12.79
CA SER A 258 -9.09 -37.75 -12.18
C SER A 258 -10.22 -37.29 -11.26
N CYS A 259 -10.19 -37.65 -9.99
CA CYS A 259 -11.19 -37.15 -9.05
C CYS A 259 -10.96 -35.66 -8.73
N PHE A 260 -9.71 -35.18 -8.73
CA PHE A 260 -9.35 -33.77 -8.50
C PHE A 260 -7.95 -33.49 -9.06
N ASN A 261 -7.85 -32.98 -10.28
CA ASN A 261 -6.57 -32.50 -10.84
C ASN A 261 -6.68 -31.00 -11.08
N ILE A 262 -6.46 -30.20 -10.02
CA ILE A 262 -6.44 -28.73 -10.15
C ILE A 262 -5.04 -28.18 -9.87
N ILE A 263 -4.12 -28.91 -9.20
CA ILE A 263 -2.73 -28.43 -9.08
C ILE A 263 -1.67 -29.54 -9.06
N GLN A 264 -0.72 -29.44 -10.01
CA GLN A 264 0.24 -30.48 -10.41
C GLN A 264 1.55 -30.47 -9.58
N GLY A 265 1.48 -30.59 -8.25
CA GLY A 265 2.71 -30.77 -7.46
C GLY A 265 2.57 -30.64 -5.93
N PRO A 266 3.65 -30.96 -5.19
CA PRO A 266 3.63 -31.03 -3.72
C PRO A 266 3.59 -29.67 -3.01
N HIS A 267 4.00 -28.59 -3.67
CA HIS A 267 4.07 -27.23 -3.08
C HIS A 267 2.84 -26.36 -3.32
N TYR A 268 1.79 -26.91 -3.96
CA TYR A 268 0.61 -26.15 -4.32
C TYR A 268 -0.49 -26.19 -3.23
N PRO A 269 -1.36 -25.16 -3.16
CA PRO A 269 -2.47 -25.12 -2.20
C PRO A 269 -3.36 -26.37 -2.28
N CYS A 270 -3.66 -26.99 -1.14
CA CYS A 270 -4.52 -28.16 -1.09
C CYS A 270 -5.97 -27.76 -1.35
N ALA A 271 -6.61 -28.36 -2.36
CA ALA A 271 -8.03 -28.11 -2.65
C ALA A 271 -8.95 -29.27 -2.21
N VAL A 272 -8.48 -30.53 -2.18
CA VAL A 272 -9.22 -31.74 -1.72
C VAL A 272 -8.26 -32.89 -1.41
N ILE A 273 -8.62 -33.77 -0.46
CA ILE A 273 -8.10 -35.15 -0.28
C ILE A 273 -9.34 -36.06 0.04
N GLY A 274 -9.30 -37.37 0.31
CA GLY A 274 -10.55 -38.06 0.76
C GLY A 274 -10.53 -39.58 0.92
N ARG A 275 -11.01 -40.19 2.07
CA ARG A 275 -10.56 -41.49 2.73
C ARG A 275 -11.15 -42.83 2.27
N GLY A 276 -10.29 -43.86 2.26
CA GLY A 276 -10.47 -45.18 1.65
C GLY A 276 -11.03 -46.23 2.60
N GLU A 277 -11.28 -47.41 2.04
CA GLU A 277 -12.25 -48.41 2.52
C GLU A 277 -11.97 -49.15 3.85
N ASN A 278 -10.77 -49.04 4.45
CA ASN A 278 -10.35 -49.82 5.62
C ASN A 278 -9.67 -48.95 6.70
N PHE A 279 -9.86 -49.32 7.98
CA PHE A 279 -9.65 -48.52 9.20
C PHE A 279 -8.25 -47.90 9.47
N ASN A 280 -7.25 -47.94 8.57
CA ASN A 280 -5.89 -47.46 8.88
C ASN A 280 -5.15 -46.56 7.87
N ASP A 281 -5.69 -46.19 6.69
CA ASP A 281 -4.97 -45.22 5.81
C ASP A 281 -5.74 -43.92 5.52
N TYR A 282 -5.16 -42.79 5.93
CA TYR A 282 -5.70 -41.41 5.93
C TYR A 282 -5.99 -40.84 4.55
N GLN A 283 -6.93 -39.90 4.48
CA GLN A 283 -7.24 -39.15 3.26
C GLN A 283 -8.30 -38.06 3.66
N ILE A 284 -8.19 -36.80 3.21
CA ILE A 284 -8.86 -35.59 3.77
C ILE A 284 -9.95 -34.95 2.87
N ASN A 285 -11.23 -35.31 3.01
CA ASN A 285 -12.35 -34.73 2.24
C ASN A 285 -12.69 -33.28 2.62
N LEU A 286 -13.02 -32.43 1.64
CA LEU A 286 -13.72 -31.13 1.80
C LEU A 286 -14.88 -31.09 0.77
N TRP A 287 -16.08 -30.50 1.07
CA TRP A 287 -16.99 -29.64 0.23
C TRP A 287 -18.53 -29.64 0.54
N TYR A 288 -19.23 -28.83 1.40
CA TYR A 288 -20.73 -28.73 1.51
C TYR A 288 -21.41 -27.46 2.19
N ASN A 289 -22.57 -27.03 1.66
CA ASN A 289 -23.59 -26.10 2.23
C ASN A 289 -25.04 -26.68 2.17
N ALA A 290 -25.99 -26.10 2.93
CA ALA A 290 -27.35 -26.56 3.26
C ALA A 290 -28.46 -26.57 2.17
N LYS A 291 -28.19 -26.28 0.88
CA LYS A 291 -29.26 -26.14 -0.15
C LYS A 291 -29.22 -27.16 -1.31
N ASN A 292 -28.68 -28.36 -1.09
CA ASN A 292 -28.58 -29.42 -2.13
C ASN A 292 -27.83 -28.97 -3.40
N GLN A 293 -26.80 -28.14 -3.24
CA GLN A 293 -25.87 -27.75 -4.29
C GLN A 293 -24.44 -27.92 -3.74
N ILE A 294 -23.62 -28.75 -4.39
CA ILE A 294 -22.18 -28.81 -4.08
C ILE A 294 -21.55 -27.57 -4.69
N ASN A 295 -21.06 -26.66 -3.85
CA ASN A 295 -20.38 -25.46 -4.26
C ASN A 295 -18.98 -25.44 -3.66
N ILE A 296 -17.99 -25.69 -4.51
CA ILE A 296 -16.59 -25.78 -4.17
C ILE A 296 -15.93 -24.42 -4.38
N GLY A 297 -16.04 -23.53 -3.40
CA GLY A 297 -15.46 -22.19 -3.46
C GLY A 297 -13.96 -22.14 -3.17
N GLY A 298 -13.15 -22.01 -4.21
CA GLY A 298 -12.10 -20.99 -4.28
C GLY A 298 -10.68 -21.39 -3.89
N SER A 299 -9.79 -21.55 -4.88
CA SER A 299 -8.39 -21.17 -4.69
C SER A 299 -8.25 -19.69 -4.98
N VAL A 300 -7.70 -18.92 -4.03
CA VAL A 300 -7.39 -17.51 -4.25
C VAL A 300 -6.02 -17.41 -4.90
N MET A 301 -5.98 -17.07 -6.19
CA MET A 301 -4.76 -16.59 -6.84
C MET A 301 -4.80 -15.07 -6.87
N LEU A 302 -3.85 -14.44 -6.19
CA LEU A 302 -3.73 -13.01 -6.03
C LEU A 302 -2.45 -12.53 -6.69
N GLU A 303 -2.56 -11.85 -7.82
CA GLU A 303 -1.45 -11.12 -8.45
C GLU A 303 -1.51 -9.62 -8.16
N SER A 304 -2.66 -9.12 -7.66
CA SER A 304 -2.92 -7.71 -7.36
C SER A 304 -3.87 -7.55 -6.16
N THR A 305 -4.48 -6.37 -5.98
CA THR A 305 -5.66 -6.17 -5.11
C THR A 305 -6.93 -6.82 -5.69
N SER A 306 -6.79 -7.51 -6.81
CA SER A 306 -7.80 -8.37 -7.42
C SER A 306 -7.45 -9.84 -7.16
N TYR A 307 -8.46 -10.65 -6.85
CA TYR A 307 -8.34 -12.09 -6.75
C TYR A 307 -9.35 -12.80 -7.64
N LEU A 308 -8.94 -13.98 -8.05
CA LEU A 308 -9.80 -14.98 -8.65
C LEU A 308 -10.39 -15.88 -7.56
N LEU A 309 -11.71 -16.02 -7.58
CA LEU A 309 -12.41 -17.06 -6.84
C LEU A 309 -12.89 -18.12 -7.83
N TYR A 310 -12.51 -19.37 -7.62
CA TYR A 310 -13.02 -20.52 -8.37
C TYR A 310 -14.22 -21.14 -7.67
N LYS A 311 -15.15 -21.72 -8.42
CA LYS A 311 -16.35 -22.41 -7.92
C LYS A 311 -16.53 -23.70 -8.69
N PHE A 312 -16.47 -24.84 -8.02
CA PHE A 312 -16.72 -26.13 -8.66
C PHE A 312 -18.03 -26.77 -8.18
N THR A 313 -18.77 -27.43 -9.08
CA THR A 313 -20.09 -28.02 -8.77
C THR A 313 -20.16 -29.46 -9.25
N MET A 314 -20.65 -30.37 -8.40
CA MET A 314 -20.91 -31.79 -8.71
C MET A 314 -22.42 -32.08 -8.57
N PRO A 315 -23.20 -32.17 -9.65
CA PRO A 315 -24.66 -32.23 -9.56
C PRO A 315 -25.24 -33.53 -8.98
N SER A 316 -24.56 -34.67 -9.16
CA SER A 316 -25.16 -36.01 -8.97
C SER A 316 -24.73 -36.74 -7.69
N ALA A 317 -24.09 -36.05 -6.73
CA ALA A 317 -23.66 -36.61 -5.45
C ALA A 317 -24.58 -36.16 -4.29
N ASN A 318 -25.40 -37.08 -3.79
CA ASN A 318 -26.34 -36.88 -2.68
C ASN A 318 -25.60 -36.95 -1.32
N CYS A 319 -24.70 -36.00 -1.05
CA CYS A 319 -23.77 -36.04 0.09
C CYS A 319 -24.18 -35.07 1.22
N SER A 320 -23.97 -35.47 2.48
CA SER A 320 -24.18 -34.65 3.70
C SER A 320 -22.85 -34.15 4.29
N PRO A 321 -22.83 -32.97 4.95
CA PRO A 321 -21.61 -32.39 5.54
C PRO A 321 -21.05 -33.22 6.70
N LEU A 322 -19.74 -33.44 6.70
CA LEU A 322 -18.97 -34.01 7.81
C LEU A 322 -17.64 -33.24 7.95
N PHE A 323 -17.45 -32.54 9.07
CA PHE A 323 -16.18 -31.94 9.55
C PHE A 323 -15.49 -30.94 8.62
N TRP A 324 -16.17 -29.84 8.36
CA TRP A 324 -15.71 -28.74 7.53
C TRP A 324 -14.78 -27.80 8.28
N HIS A 325 -13.57 -27.55 7.74
CA HIS A 325 -12.63 -26.55 8.26
C HIS A 325 -12.08 -25.69 7.12
N ASN A 326 -12.20 -24.37 7.26
CA ASN A 326 -11.57 -23.42 6.37
C ASN A 326 -10.04 -23.52 6.54
N LEU A 327 -9.33 -23.89 5.46
CA LEU A 327 -7.87 -24.03 5.47
C LEU A 327 -7.15 -22.71 5.18
N ILE A 328 -7.84 -21.71 4.62
CA ILE A 328 -7.32 -20.36 4.46
C ILE A 328 -7.69 -19.58 5.72
N TYR A 329 -6.92 -19.81 6.79
CA TYR A 329 -7.05 -19.04 8.03
C TYR A 329 -6.76 -17.57 7.76
N HIS A 330 -7.82 -16.76 7.64
CA HIS A 330 -7.80 -15.30 7.70
C HIS A 330 -6.68 -14.64 6.87
N PRO A 331 -6.69 -14.74 5.53
CA PRO A 331 -5.66 -14.09 4.74
C PRO A 331 -5.74 -12.58 4.96
N GLU A 332 -4.59 -11.99 5.25
CA GLU A 332 -4.43 -10.56 5.47
C GLU A 332 -3.96 -9.90 4.17
N VAL A 333 -4.70 -8.90 3.69
CA VAL A 333 -4.25 -8.02 2.62
C VAL A 333 -3.81 -6.71 3.26
N ARG A 334 -2.50 -6.48 3.30
CA ARG A 334 -1.92 -5.20 3.70
C ARG A 334 -1.88 -4.28 2.49
N VAL A 335 -2.43 -3.08 2.62
CA VAL A 335 -2.51 -2.12 1.52
C VAL A 335 -1.90 -0.78 1.92
N THR A 336 -1.38 -0.05 0.95
CA THR A 336 -0.91 1.33 1.12
C THR A 336 -1.30 2.16 -0.10
N ASP A 337 -1.90 3.33 0.11
CA ASP A 337 -2.28 4.24 -0.97
C ASP A 337 -1.10 5.11 -1.44
N PHE A 338 -1.37 6.03 -2.37
CA PHE A 338 -0.38 6.95 -2.93
C PHE A 338 0.09 8.02 -1.93
N TYR A 339 -0.60 8.18 -0.81
CA TYR A 339 -0.29 9.15 0.24
C TYR A 339 0.34 8.50 1.48
N GLY A 340 0.58 7.18 1.46
CA GLY A 340 1.18 6.45 2.56
C GLY A 340 0.21 6.05 3.67
N ASN A 341 -1.11 6.20 3.46
CA ASN A 341 -2.12 5.65 4.34
C ASN A 341 -2.14 4.14 4.21
N GLU A 342 -2.24 3.43 5.33
CA GLU A 342 -2.12 1.98 5.39
C GLU A 342 -3.30 1.32 6.13
N GLY A 343 -3.44 0.02 5.91
CA GLY A 343 -4.33 -0.82 6.68
C GLY A 343 -4.14 -2.28 6.35
N THR A 344 -4.64 -3.12 7.24
CA THR A 344 -4.70 -4.57 7.07
C THR A 344 -6.15 -4.98 6.95
N ILE A 345 -6.47 -5.68 5.85
CA ILE A 345 -7.79 -6.19 5.54
C ILE A 345 -7.77 -7.69 5.82
N THR A 346 -8.57 -8.14 6.78
CA THR A 346 -8.74 -9.56 7.03
C THR A 346 -9.89 -10.07 6.19
N LEU A 347 -9.62 -11.01 5.29
CA LEU A 347 -10.70 -11.67 4.55
C LEU A 347 -11.23 -12.84 5.37
N THR A 348 -12.55 -12.98 5.43
CA THR A 348 -13.22 -14.16 5.99
C THR A 348 -14.17 -14.72 4.97
N PHE A 349 -14.16 -16.02 4.75
CA PHE A 349 -15.18 -16.67 3.94
C PHE A 349 -16.37 -16.99 4.84
N ASN A 350 -17.58 -16.67 4.39
CA ASN A 350 -18.79 -16.97 5.15
C ASN A 350 -19.17 -18.44 4.97
N ASP A 351 -19.00 -19.23 6.04
CA ASP A 351 -19.26 -20.66 6.06
C ASP A 351 -20.77 -21.03 6.06
N THR A 352 -21.67 -20.06 6.26
CA THR A 352 -23.10 -20.37 6.48
C THR A 352 -23.95 -20.39 5.23
N ASP A 353 -23.55 -19.77 4.12
CA ASP A 353 -24.38 -19.83 2.91
C ASP A 353 -23.63 -20.04 1.59
N HIS A 354 -22.51 -19.39 1.30
CA HIS A 354 -21.72 -19.73 0.11
C HIS A 354 -20.29 -19.22 0.33
N PHE A 355 -19.28 -20.04 0.04
CA PHE A 355 -17.84 -19.69 0.03
C PHE A 355 -17.49 -18.62 -1.01
N ASP A 356 -18.51 -17.91 -1.50
CA ASP A 356 -18.49 -17.11 -2.70
C ASP A 356 -18.23 -15.65 -2.38
N ILE A 357 -18.29 -15.21 -1.12
CA ILE A 357 -18.12 -13.80 -0.74
C ILE A 357 -17.16 -13.68 0.45
N PRO A 358 -16.00 -13.05 0.27
CA PRO A 358 -15.17 -12.68 1.41
C PRO A 358 -15.82 -11.51 2.16
N GLY A 359 -16.16 -11.75 3.42
CA GLY A 359 -16.38 -10.69 4.39
C GLY A 359 -15.06 -9.99 4.73
N ILE A 360 -15.14 -8.68 4.94
CA ILE A 360 -14.10 -7.92 5.64
C ILE A 360 -14.54 -7.86 7.11
N VAL A 361 -13.68 -8.35 8.00
CA VAL A 361 -13.85 -8.25 9.45
C VAL A 361 -13.22 -6.97 9.97
#